data_AF-A0A0Q0VXK6-F1
#
_entry.id   AF-A0A0Q0VXK6-F1
#
_cell.length_a   1.000
_cell.length_b   1.000
_cell.length_c   1.000
_cell.angle_alpha   90.00
_cell.angle_beta   90.00
_cell.angle_gamma   90.00
#
_symmetry.space_group_name_H-M   'P 1'
#
loop_
_entity.id
_entity.type
_entity.pdbx_description
1 polymer ?
#
loop_
_entity_poly.entity_id
_entity_poly.type
_entity_poly.pdbx_seq_one_letter_code
_entity_poly.pdbx_strand_id
1 'polypeptide(L)'
;MGVDGVIVIDNQIMVEKFGQNYPAIDDYIHQAMKPFVAARHYPGEDPPSLAMREKFIEGLDHPPILVPCYFRDRRRKDPEENLVKKALSEGMLFGCDPAMAERAYVFTRGFVGLDKILGAVARQTGLAEDRIEPWRKLGENHADEILILLRNPYGEERGCEVKGNLEYRIHRVIRMALRYMDDPESNLIPDGMPDLTKTSLEDYFYGDDGVRGRLKVGLQRIEEGKTPFFLDERRIFERSNLNSGVLEPHRGGRKVDDEEIRRLVEGEVKRVLAERGL
;
A
#
# COMPACT_ATOMS: atom_id res chain seq x y z
N MET A 1 -14.15 -4.83 4.12
CA MET A 1 -13.00 -5.32 3.35
C MET A 1 -11.90 -4.30 3.54
N GLY A 2 -10.73 -4.71 4.01
CA GLY A 2 -9.58 -3.83 4.24
C GLY A 2 -8.66 -3.76 3.02
N VAL A 3 -7.56 -3.04 3.15
CA VAL A 3 -6.50 -2.94 2.13
C VAL A 3 -5.63 -4.21 2.12
N ASP A 4 -5.41 -4.85 0.96
CA ASP A 4 -4.54 -6.04 0.85
C ASP A 4 -3.05 -5.69 0.66
N GLY A 5 -2.74 -4.43 0.34
CA GLY A 5 -1.38 -3.91 0.17
C GLY A 5 -1.41 -2.48 -0.38
N VAL A 6 -0.36 -1.71 -0.11
CA VAL A 6 -0.26 -0.30 -0.51
C VAL A 6 0.90 -0.12 -1.49
N ILE A 7 0.58 0.20 -2.74
CA ILE A 7 1.58 0.59 -3.74
C ILE A 7 1.87 2.08 -3.57
N VAL A 8 3.13 2.44 -3.31
CA VAL A 8 3.53 3.83 -3.05
C VAL A 8 4.27 4.44 -4.26
N ILE A 9 3.94 5.69 -4.58
CA ILE A 9 4.59 6.48 -5.64
C ILE A 9 4.88 7.86 -5.08
N ASP A 10 6.12 8.34 -5.23
CA ASP A 10 6.54 9.66 -4.76
C ASP A 10 6.42 10.67 -5.89
N ASN A 11 5.41 11.53 -5.79
CA ASN A 11 5.20 12.62 -6.74
C ASN A 11 6.41 13.55 -6.83
N GLN A 12 7.24 13.68 -5.78
CA GLN A 12 8.46 14.48 -5.85
C GLN A 12 9.44 13.90 -6.88
N ILE A 13 9.65 12.58 -6.90
CA ILE A 13 10.51 11.91 -7.90
C ILE A 13 9.93 12.10 -9.31
N MET A 14 8.61 12.00 -9.46
CA MET A 14 7.95 12.19 -10.75
C MET A 14 8.13 13.62 -11.27
N VAL A 15 7.96 14.62 -10.40
CA VAL A 15 8.15 16.04 -10.75
C VAL A 15 9.62 16.34 -11.07
N GLU A 16 10.57 15.74 -10.35
CA GLU A 16 12.00 15.87 -10.68
C GLU A 16 12.34 15.28 -12.06
N LYS A 17 11.62 14.23 -12.49
CA LYS A 17 11.83 13.54 -13.77
C LYS A 17 11.12 14.21 -14.96
N PHE A 18 9.90 14.69 -14.77
CA PHE A 18 9.03 15.18 -15.87
C PHE A 18 8.67 16.67 -15.75
N GLY A 19 9.12 17.35 -14.70
CA GLY A 19 8.65 18.69 -14.35
C GLY A 19 7.20 18.68 -13.85
N GLN A 20 6.52 19.84 -13.88
CA GLN A 20 5.10 19.95 -13.52
C GLN A 20 4.15 19.50 -14.65
N ASN A 21 4.60 18.61 -15.54
CA ASN A 21 3.78 18.05 -16.61
C ASN A 21 2.99 16.84 -16.08
N TYR A 22 1.93 17.10 -15.33
CA TYR A 22 1.09 16.06 -14.72
C TYR A 22 0.52 15.03 -15.71
N PRO A 23 0.05 15.41 -16.92
CA PRO A 23 -0.37 14.43 -17.92
C PRO A 23 0.72 13.40 -18.28
N ALA A 24 1.97 13.85 -18.43
CA ALA A 24 3.09 12.94 -18.72
C ALA A 24 3.45 12.04 -17.53
N ILE A 25 3.28 12.55 -16.29
CA ILE A 25 3.45 11.76 -15.07
C ILE A 25 2.38 10.66 -15.00
N ASP A 26 1.11 11.00 -15.23
CA ASP A 26 0.00 10.05 -15.21
C ASP A 26 0.17 8.96 -16.28
N ASP A 27 0.57 9.35 -17.50
CA ASP A 27 0.88 8.43 -18.59
C ASP A 27 2.03 7.48 -18.21
N TYR A 28 3.08 8.00 -17.56
CA TYR A 28 4.21 7.18 -17.13
C TYR A 28 3.81 6.19 -16.02
N ILE A 29 3.03 6.62 -15.04
CA ILE A 29 2.53 5.74 -13.95
C ILE A 29 1.64 4.64 -14.55
N HIS A 30 0.70 5.01 -15.42
CA HIS A 30 -0.15 4.03 -16.11
C HIS A 30 0.70 3.03 -16.90
N GLN A 31 1.72 3.51 -17.62
CA GLN A 31 2.63 2.64 -18.37
C GLN A 31 3.43 1.71 -17.44
N ALA A 32 3.91 2.22 -16.31
CA ALA A 32 4.65 1.45 -15.31
C ALA A 32 3.80 0.32 -14.71
N MET A 33 2.50 0.57 -14.50
CA MET A 33 1.57 -0.41 -13.94
C MET A 33 0.96 -1.34 -14.99
N LYS A 34 1.14 -1.07 -16.29
CA LYS A 34 0.59 -1.88 -17.38
C LYS A 34 1.00 -3.37 -17.31
N PRO A 35 2.26 -3.75 -16.96
CA PRO A 35 2.63 -5.14 -16.71
C PRO A 35 1.80 -5.83 -15.64
N PHE A 36 1.38 -5.10 -14.60
CA PHE A 36 0.54 -5.62 -13.53
C PHE A 36 -0.93 -5.79 -13.99
N VAL A 37 -1.53 -4.80 -14.64
CA VAL A 37 -2.99 -4.79 -14.93
C VAL A 37 -3.40 -5.43 -16.25
N ALA A 38 -2.51 -5.58 -17.23
CA ALA A 38 -2.89 -6.07 -18.56
C ALA A 38 -3.36 -7.54 -18.54
N ALA A 39 -4.51 -7.86 -19.15
CA ALA A 39 -5.07 -9.22 -19.20
C ALA A 39 -4.45 -10.14 -20.28
N ARG A 40 -3.31 -9.76 -20.87
CA ARG A 40 -2.67 -10.52 -21.96
C ARG A 40 -1.71 -11.57 -21.42
N HIS A 41 -2.27 -12.68 -20.99
CA HIS A 41 -1.51 -13.83 -20.50
C HIS A 41 -0.62 -14.43 -21.60
N TYR A 42 0.50 -14.99 -21.18
CA TYR A 42 1.35 -15.75 -22.09
C TYR A 42 0.63 -17.05 -22.50
N PRO A 43 0.60 -17.44 -23.78
CA PRO A 43 -0.08 -18.66 -24.20
C PRO A 43 0.50 -19.89 -23.48
N GLY A 44 -0.36 -20.68 -22.84
CA GLY A 44 0.04 -21.89 -22.12
C GLY A 44 0.49 -21.69 -20.67
N GLU A 45 0.42 -20.47 -20.13
CA GLU A 45 0.65 -20.18 -18.71
C GLU A 45 -0.66 -19.82 -17.99
N ASP A 46 -0.80 -20.25 -16.74
CA ASP A 46 -1.96 -19.92 -15.92
C ASP A 46 -2.01 -18.42 -15.60
N PRO A 47 -3.21 -17.80 -15.62
CA PRO A 47 -3.35 -16.39 -15.33
C PRO A 47 -3.01 -16.08 -13.86
N PRO A 48 -2.14 -15.07 -13.57
CA PRO A 48 -1.67 -14.78 -12.22
C PRO A 48 -2.72 -14.27 -11.22
N SER A 49 -3.92 -13.93 -11.68
CA SER A 49 -4.83 -12.97 -11.01
C SER A 49 -5.44 -13.44 -9.69
N LEU A 50 -5.60 -14.76 -9.47
CA LEU A 50 -6.11 -15.29 -8.20
C LEU A 50 -4.99 -15.56 -7.18
N ALA A 51 -3.81 -15.99 -7.63
CA ALA A 51 -2.68 -16.29 -6.76
C ALA A 51 -2.03 -15.01 -6.18
N MET A 52 -2.03 -13.89 -6.92
CA MET A 52 -1.32 -12.67 -6.50
C MET A 52 -1.78 -12.10 -5.17
N ARG A 53 -3.09 -12.10 -4.89
CA ARG A 53 -3.61 -11.55 -3.62
C ARG A 53 -3.08 -12.35 -2.43
N GLU A 54 -3.22 -13.68 -2.48
CA GLU A 54 -2.74 -14.57 -1.43
C GLU A 54 -1.23 -14.44 -1.24
N LYS A 55 -0.49 -14.30 -2.35
CA LYS A 55 0.97 -14.11 -2.32
C LYS A 55 1.39 -12.81 -1.66
N PHE A 56 0.70 -11.70 -1.91
CA PHE A 56 1.07 -10.39 -1.35
C PHE A 56 1.05 -10.39 0.18
N ILE A 57 0.00 -10.97 0.77
CA ILE A 57 -0.22 -11.03 2.22
C ILE A 57 0.38 -12.28 2.88
N GLU A 58 1.02 -13.16 2.10
CA GLU A 58 1.57 -14.41 2.61
C GLU A 58 2.59 -14.16 3.72
N GLY A 59 2.27 -14.68 4.91
CA GLY A 59 3.10 -14.57 6.11
C GLY A 59 3.11 -13.20 6.77
N LEU A 60 2.12 -12.34 6.49
CA LEU A 60 2.02 -11.00 7.08
C LEU A 60 0.75 -10.83 7.91
N ASP A 61 0.91 -10.20 9.08
CA ASP A 61 -0.21 -9.79 9.94
C ASP A 61 -0.83 -8.46 9.50
N HIS A 62 -0.10 -7.68 8.69
CA HIS A 62 -0.50 -6.34 8.24
C HIS A 62 -0.28 -6.18 6.72
N PRO A 63 -1.07 -5.32 6.04
CA PRO A 63 -0.91 -5.08 4.61
C PRO A 63 0.50 -4.56 4.28
N PRO A 64 1.21 -5.14 3.28
CA PRO A 64 2.55 -4.71 2.93
C PRO A 64 2.56 -3.36 2.21
N ILE A 65 3.72 -2.69 2.26
CA ILE A 65 4.06 -1.61 1.36
C ILE A 65 4.79 -2.21 0.15
N LEU A 66 4.38 -1.82 -1.05
CA LEU A 66 4.93 -2.26 -2.32
C LEU A 66 5.56 -1.06 -3.03
N VAL A 67 6.86 -1.15 -3.34
CA VAL A 67 7.57 -0.13 -4.12
C VAL A 67 7.68 -0.58 -5.58
N PRO A 68 7.09 0.15 -6.54
CA PRO A 68 7.22 -0.16 -7.94
C PRO A 68 8.56 0.31 -8.50
N CYS A 69 9.24 -0.60 -9.20
CA CYS A 69 10.48 -0.37 -9.93
C CYS A 69 10.24 -0.75 -11.40
N TYR A 70 10.20 0.22 -12.31
CA TYR A 70 9.79 0.00 -13.69
C TYR A 70 10.82 0.47 -14.71
N PHE A 71 11.07 -0.38 -15.70
CA PHE A 71 11.88 -0.01 -16.85
C PHE A 71 11.34 -0.60 -18.15
N ARG A 72 11.57 0.12 -19.25
CA ARG A 72 11.25 -0.29 -20.60
C ARG A 72 12.41 0.02 -21.52
N ASP A 73 12.78 -0.95 -22.35
CA ASP A 73 13.75 -0.76 -23.41
C ASP A 73 13.21 -1.30 -24.74
N ARG A 74 13.88 -0.91 -25.83
CA ARG A 74 13.70 -1.58 -27.12
C ARG A 74 14.17 -3.02 -27.01
N ARG A 75 13.51 -3.91 -27.74
CA ARG A 75 13.83 -5.34 -27.75
C ARG A 75 15.28 -5.56 -28.14
N ARG A 76 15.99 -6.33 -27.31
CA ARG A 76 17.40 -6.70 -27.51
C ARG A 76 17.60 -8.18 -27.24
N LYS A 77 18.74 -8.70 -27.68
CA LYS A 77 19.16 -10.05 -27.32
C LYS A 77 19.59 -10.06 -25.84
N ASP A 78 19.09 -11.02 -25.08
CA ASP A 78 19.41 -11.24 -23.65
C ASP A 78 19.23 -9.97 -22.77
N PRO A 79 18.01 -9.38 -22.71
CA PRO A 79 17.78 -8.09 -22.07
C PRO A 79 17.71 -8.15 -20.53
N GLU A 80 17.66 -9.33 -19.92
CA GLU A 80 17.22 -9.56 -18.54
C GLU A 80 18.01 -8.77 -17.49
N GLU A 81 19.34 -8.88 -17.52
CA GLU A 81 20.21 -8.25 -16.53
C GLU A 81 20.09 -6.72 -16.56
N ASN A 82 20.08 -6.15 -17.77
CA ASN A 82 20.00 -4.70 -17.95
C ASN A 82 18.61 -4.16 -17.60
N LEU A 83 17.54 -4.89 -17.95
CA LEU A 83 16.17 -4.53 -17.57
C LEU A 83 16.03 -4.46 -16.05
N VAL A 84 16.47 -5.50 -15.33
CA VAL A 84 16.39 -5.56 -13.87
C VAL A 84 17.24 -4.46 -13.23
N LYS A 85 18.51 -4.33 -13.64
CA LYS A 85 19.42 -3.32 -13.09
C LYS A 85 18.83 -1.92 -13.21
N LYS A 86 18.35 -1.55 -14.41
CA LYS A 86 17.80 -0.22 -14.64
C LYS A 86 16.48 0.02 -13.93
N ALA A 87 15.63 -1.00 -13.81
CA ALA A 87 14.40 -0.89 -13.03
C ALA A 87 14.71 -0.57 -11.56
N LEU A 88 15.69 -1.25 -10.96
CA LEU A 88 16.08 -1.07 -9.57
C LEU A 88 16.94 0.17 -9.30
N SER A 89 17.66 0.70 -10.29
CA SER A 89 18.53 1.87 -10.10
C SER A 89 17.94 3.19 -10.58
N GLU A 90 17.22 3.19 -11.71
CA GLU A 90 16.68 4.40 -12.38
C GLU A 90 15.14 4.39 -12.44
N GLY A 91 14.54 3.22 -12.25
CA GLY A 91 13.13 2.95 -12.45
C GLY A 91 12.30 2.96 -11.17
N MET A 92 12.89 3.26 -10.01
CA MET A 92 12.15 3.32 -8.74
C MET A 92 11.17 4.50 -8.73
N LEU A 93 9.90 4.22 -8.45
CA LEU A 93 8.85 5.24 -8.33
C LEU A 93 8.72 5.76 -6.89
N PHE A 94 9.40 5.13 -5.93
CA PHE A 94 9.56 5.57 -4.55
C PHE A 94 10.96 5.15 -4.08
N GLY A 95 11.64 5.97 -3.28
CA GLY A 95 12.98 5.63 -2.79
C GLY A 95 12.96 4.42 -1.85
N CYS A 96 13.83 3.43 -2.07
CA CYS A 96 14.03 2.31 -1.17
C CYS A 96 15.40 1.67 -1.39
N ASP A 97 15.81 0.78 -0.48
CA ASP A 97 16.91 -0.15 -0.72
C ASP A 97 16.34 -1.52 -1.17
N PRO A 98 16.58 -1.94 -2.43
CA PRO A 98 16.14 -3.24 -2.91
C PRO A 98 16.68 -4.44 -2.11
N ALA A 99 17.84 -4.29 -1.43
CA ALA A 99 18.42 -5.36 -0.62
C ALA A 99 17.63 -5.65 0.66
N MET A 100 16.81 -4.68 1.11
CA MET A 100 15.97 -4.82 2.30
C MET A 100 14.61 -5.43 2.00
N ALA A 101 14.30 -5.72 0.73
CA ALA A 101 13.01 -6.30 0.36
C ALA A 101 12.82 -7.69 0.97
N GLU A 102 11.60 -7.98 1.46
CA GLU A 102 11.26 -9.31 1.95
C GLU A 102 10.98 -10.30 0.81
N ARG A 103 10.38 -9.78 -0.28
CA ARG A 103 9.97 -10.51 -1.49
C ARG A 103 9.96 -9.58 -2.69
N ALA A 104 10.03 -10.16 -3.90
CA ALA A 104 9.90 -9.43 -5.15
C ALA A 104 8.85 -10.06 -6.08
N TYR A 105 7.98 -9.22 -6.61
CA TYR A 105 6.94 -9.60 -7.56
C TYR A 105 7.30 -9.04 -8.94
N VAL A 106 7.65 -9.92 -9.88
CA VAL A 106 8.31 -9.51 -11.12
C VAL A 106 7.39 -9.71 -12.29
N PHE A 107 6.91 -8.63 -12.89
CA PHE A 107 6.04 -8.64 -14.06
C PHE A 107 6.83 -8.26 -15.30
N THR A 108 6.90 -9.17 -16.26
CA THR A 108 7.55 -8.94 -17.54
C THR A 108 6.53 -8.89 -18.68
N ARG A 109 6.77 -8.00 -19.65
CA ARG A 109 6.05 -7.96 -20.92
C ARG A 109 7.05 -7.92 -22.06
N GLY A 110 7.02 -8.92 -22.94
CA GLY A 110 7.98 -9.03 -24.04
C GLY A 110 8.53 -10.43 -24.18
N PHE A 111 9.69 -10.56 -24.80
CA PHE A 111 10.36 -11.84 -25.02
C PHE A 111 11.54 -11.97 -24.08
N VAL A 112 11.20 -12.32 -22.85
CA VAL A 112 12.13 -12.36 -21.72
C VAL A 112 12.15 -13.77 -21.14
N GLY A 113 13.33 -14.30 -20.84
CA GLY A 113 13.51 -15.60 -20.20
C GLY A 113 13.26 -15.52 -18.70
N LEU A 114 12.32 -16.33 -18.18
CA LEU A 114 11.95 -16.31 -16.76
C LEU A 114 13.12 -16.68 -15.84
N ASP A 115 13.85 -17.77 -16.12
CA ASP A 115 14.99 -18.21 -15.31
C ASP A 115 16.11 -17.16 -15.25
N LYS A 116 16.34 -16.47 -16.38
CA LYS A 116 17.34 -15.40 -16.46
C LYS A 116 16.92 -14.17 -15.65
N ILE A 117 15.64 -13.82 -15.67
CA ILE A 117 15.07 -12.73 -14.86
C ILE A 117 15.15 -13.05 -13.38
N LEU A 118 14.78 -14.27 -12.98
CA LEU A 118 14.89 -14.74 -11.60
C LEU A 118 16.31 -14.56 -11.07
N GLY A 119 17.29 -15.11 -11.80
CA GLY A 119 18.70 -14.99 -11.41
C GLY A 119 19.21 -13.54 -11.41
N ALA A 120 18.72 -12.68 -12.32
CA ALA A 120 19.08 -11.26 -12.33
C ALA A 120 18.50 -10.51 -11.13
N VAL A 121 17.23 -10.74 -10.77
CA VAL A 121 16.61 -10.14 -9.58
C VAL A 121 17.32 -10.61 -8.32
N ALA A 122 17.55 -11.92 -8.16
CA ALA A 122 18.26 -12.47 -7.01
C ALA A 122 19.65 -11.86 -6.80
N ARG A 123 20.42 -11.63 -7.89
CA ARG A 123 21.73 -10.98 -7.81
C ARG A 123 21.65 -9.51 -7.38
N GLN A 124 20.65 -8.77 -7.87
CA GLN A 124 20.55 -7.33 -7.65
C GLN A 124 19.88 -6.99 -6.30
N THR A 125 19.06 -7.89 -5.75
CA THR A 125 18.37 -7.69 -4.46
C THR A 125 18.91 -8.56 -3.33
N GLY A 126 19.72 -9.59 -3.61
CA GLY A 126 20.14 -10.57 -2.61
C GLY A 126 19.04 -11.51 -2.12
N LEU A 127 17.84 -11.45 -2.72
CA LEU A 127 16.74 -12.36 -2.40
C LEU A 127 17.04 -13.79 -2.86
N ALA A 128 16.62 -14.76 -2.05
CA ALA A 128 16.55 -16.15 -2.48
C ALA A 128 15.47 -16.32 -3.56
N GLU A 129 15.67 -17.27 -4.49
CA GLU A 129 14.78 -17.46 -5.65
C GLU A 129 13.34 -17.81 -5.25
N ASP A 130 13.14 -18.50 -4.12
CA ASP A 130 11.82 -18.83 -3.57
C ASP A 130 11.04 -17.61 -3.02
N ARG A 131 11.71 -16.46 -2.89
CA ARG A 131 11.10 -15.17 -2.51
C ARG A 131 10.85 -14.26 -3.71
N ILE A 132 11.11 -14.73 -4.92
CA ILE A 132 10.92 -14.00 -6.16
C ILE A 132 9.82 -14.71 -6.94
N GLU A 133 8.75 -14.00 -7.22
CA GLU A 133 7.59 -14.53 -7.93
C GLU A 133 7.50 -13.86 -9.30
N PRO A 134 7.89 -14.56 -10.38
CA PRO A 134 7.90 -13.98 -11.72
C PRO A 134 6.61 -14.30 -12.48
N TRP A 135 6.11 -13.31 -13.19
CA TRP A 135 4.99 -13.43 -14.11
C TRP A 135 5.34 -12.84 -15.45
N ARG A 136 4.88 -13.51 -16.50
CA ARG A 136 5.11 -13.10 -17.86
C ARG A 136 3.80 -12.83 -18.58
N LYS A 137 3.83 -11.80 -19.41
CA LYS A 137 2.74 -11.40 -20.28
C LYS A 137 3.27 -11.09 -21.67
N LEU A 138 2.38 -11.15 -22.66
CA LEU A 138 2.76 -10.80 -24.02
C LEU A 138 3.07 -9.30 -24.14
N GLY A 139 4.21 -9.01 -24.75
CA GLY A 139 4.64 -7.64 -25.06
C GLY A 139 3.92 -7.05 -26.28
N GLU A 140 4.10 -5.75 -26.48
CA GLU A 140 3.64 -5.02 -27.66
C GLU A 140 4.82 -4.22 -28.25
N ASN A 141 4.75 -3.86 -29.52
CA ASN A 141 5.57 -2.80 -30.13
C ASN A 141 7.10 -3.00 -30.03
N HIS A 142 7.60 -4.23 -30.16
CA HIS A 142 9.04 -4.53 -30.14
C HIS A 142 9.79 -3.95 -28.93
N ALA A 143 9.13 -3.90 -27.77
CA ALA A 143 9.72 -3.46 -26.52
C ALA A 143 9.64 -4.56 -25.46
N ASP A 144 10.64 -4.58 -24.59
CA ASP A 144 10.63 -5.40 -23.39
C ASP A 144 10.46 -4.47 -22.18
N GLU A 145 9.51 -4.83 -21.32
CA GLU A 145 9.12 -4.06 -20.14
C GLU A 145 9.24 -4.96 -18.90
N ILE A 146 9.69 -4.38 -17.80
CA ILE A 146 9.75 -5.02 -16.49
C ILE A 146 9.17 -4.08 -15.43
N LEU A 147 8.32 -4.62 -14.57
CA LEU A 147 7.89 -4.01 -13.32
C LEU A 147 8.25 -4.98 -12.19
N ILE A 148 9.02 -4.49 -11.22
CA ILE A 148 9.33 -5.22 -9.99
C ILE A 148 8.59 -4.50 -8.87
N LEU A 149 7.69 -5.19 -8.15
CA LEU A 149 7.14 -4.68 -6.89
C LEU A 149 7.94 -5.29 -5.76
N LEU A 150 8.71 -4.45 -5.06
CA LEU A 150 9.47 -4.84 -3.88
C LEU A 150 8.56 -4.78 -2.66
N ARG A 151 8.45 -5.88 -1.91
CA ARG A 151 7.63 -5.97 -0.69
C ARG A 151 8.43 -5.55 0.52
N ASN A 152 7.93 -4.56 1.25
CA ASN A 152 8.53 -4.00 2.46
C ASN A 152 10.06 -3.78 2.33
N PRO A 153 10.56 -3.01 1.35
CA PRO A 153 12.00 -2.74 1.22
C PRO A 153 12.45 -1.70 2.25
N TYR A 154 12.31 -2.03 3.53
CA TYR A 154 12.58 -1.18 4.69
C TYR A 154 12.77 -2.03 5.96
N GLY A 155 13.20 -1.40 7.05
CA GLY A 155 13.50 -2.03 8.34
C GLY A 155 14.96 -1.86 8.75
N GLU A 156 15.70 -0.96 8.11
CA GLU A 156 17.09 -0.69 8.48
C GLU A 156 17.16 0.17 9.74
N GLU A 157 18.01 -0.19 10.70
CA GLU A 157 18.28 0.64 11.87
C GLU A 157 18.85 2.00 11.40
N ARG A 158 18.22 3.10 11.82
CA ARG A 158 18.53 4.47 11.33
C ARG A 158 18.38 4.64 9.81
N GLY A 159 17.62 3.78 9.13
CA GLY A 159 17.29 3.94 7.70
C GLY A 159 16.59 5.28 7.40
N CYS A 160 15.97 5.90 8.40
CA CYS A 160 15.37 7.24 8.28
C CYS A 160 16.38 8.38 8.10
N GLU A 161 17.67 8.14 8.33
CA GLU A 161 18.75 9.10 8.13
C GLU A 161 19.40 8.98 6.73
N VAL A 162 19.15 7.87 6.03
CA VAL A 162 19.76 7.57 4.73
C VAL A 162 18.87 8.10 3.60
N LYS A 163 19.31 9.19 2.96
CA LYS A 163 18.59 9.76 1.82
C LYS A 163 18.48 8.74 0.68
N GLY A 164 17.25 8.44 0.27
CA GLY A 164 16.95 7.46 -0.76
C GLY A 164 16.21 6.24 -0.22
N ASN A 165 16.28 5.97 1.08
CA ASN A 165 15.53 4.91 1.73
C ASN A 165 14.03 5.28 1.86
N LEU A 166 13.22 4.24 2.02
CA LEU A 166 11.77 4.38 2.17
C LEU A 166 11.43 5.05 3.50
N GLU A 167 12.11 4.63 4.57
CA GLU A 167 12.08 5.19 5.92
C GLU A 167 12.31 6.71 5.87
N TYR A 168 13.36 7.16 5.17
CA TYR A 168 13.74 8.57 5.08
C TYR A 168 12.60 9.41 4.50
N ARG A 169 11.97 8.94 3.42
CA ARG A 169 10.88 9.68 2.78
C ARG A 169 9.62 9.69 3.63
N ILE A 170 9.22 8.54 4.18
CA ILE A 170 8.03 8.43 5.03
C ILE A 170 8.20 9.23 6.33
N HIS A 171 9.38 9.14 6.97
CA HIS A 171 9.72 9.94 8.17
C HIS A 171 9.52 11.43 7.91
N ARG A 172 10.06 11.94 6.79
CA ARG A 172 9.91 13.35 6.42
C ARG A 172 8.45 13.74 6.20
N VAL A 173 7.67 12.91 5.51
CA VAL A 173 6.23 13.15 5.27
C VAL A 173 5.46 13.18 6.59
N ILE A 174 5.69 12.22 7.48
CA ILE A 174 5.05 12.17 8.80
C ILE A 174 5.41 13.39 9.64
N ARG A 175 6.70 13.80 9.66
CA ARG A 175 7.12 15.01 10.38
C ARG A 175 6.49 16.27 9.81
N MET A 176 6.36 16.38 8.49
CA MET A 176 5.67 17.51 7.86
C MET A 176 4.18 17.53 8.24
N ALA A 177 3.51 16.38 8.21
CA ALA A 177 2.11 16.26 8.61
C ALA A 177 1.92 16.64 10.08
N LEU A 178 2.76 16.12 11.00
CA LEU A 178 2.70 16.48 12.41
C LEU A 178 2.92 17.98 12.65
N ARG A 179 3.90 18.60 11.95
CA ARG A 179 4.11 20.05 12.04
C ARG A 179 2.90 20.85 11.57
N TYR A 180 2.28 20.43 10.46
CA TYR A 180 1.06 21.05 9.94
C TYR A 180 -0.12 20.88 10.91
N MET A 181 -0.22 19.72 11.58
CA MET A 181 -1.26 19.48 12.58
C MET A 181 -1.07 20.27 13.87
N ASP A 182 0.18 20.56 14.24
CA ASP A 182 0.53 21.32 15.43
C ASP A 182 0.59 22.84 15.18
N ASP A 183 0.46 23.29 13.93
CA ASP A 183 0.47 24.70 13.54
C ASP A 183 -0.92 25.35 13.74
N PRO A 184 -1.05 26.34 14.63
CA PRO A 184 -2.31 27.04 14.87
C PRO A 184 -2.89 27.73 13.62
N GLU A 185 -2.05 28.11 12.64
CA GLU A 185 -2.49 28.79 11.42
C GLU A 185 -3.02 27.83 10.35
N SER A 186 -2.73 26.53 10.47
CA SER A 186 -3.09 25.53 9.47
C SER A 186 -4.60 25.25 9.39
N ASN A 187 -5.38 25.67 10.40
CA ASN A 187 -6.84 25.64 10.45
C ASN A 187 -7.46 24.33 9.88
N LEU A 188 -6.95 23.19 10.36
CA LEU A 188 -7.40 21.85 9.92
C LEU A 188 -8.89 21.59 10.15
N ILE A 189 -9.48 22.32 11.09
CA ILE A 189 -10.90 22.24 11.43
C ILE A 189 -11.47 23.65 11.25
N PRO A 190 -11.95 23.99 10.04
CA PRO A 190 -12.47 25.31 9.73
C PRO A 190 -13.58 25.77 10.65
N ASP A 191 -13.55 27.06 11.00
CA ASP A 191 -14.65 27.72 11.67
C ASP A 191 -15.92 27.71 10.82
N GLY A 192 -17.09 27.62 11.46
CA GLY A 192 -18.40 27.61 10.80
C GLY A 192 -18.94 26.22 10.44
N MET A 193 -18.23 25.15 10.80
CA MET A 193 -18.79 23.79 10.73
C MET A 193 -19.84 23.54 11.83
N PRO A 194 -20.86 22.69 11.58
CA PRO A 194 -21.75 22.23 12.64
C PRO A 194 -20.96 21.57 13.78
N ASP A 195 -21.36 21.82 15.03
CA ASP A 195 -20.65 21.34 16.23
C ASP A 195 -20.34 19.84 16.19
N LEU A 196 -21.30 19.02 15.73
CA LEU A 196 -21.12 17.57 15.63
C LEU A 196 -20.02 17.17 14.62
N THR A 197 -19.94 17.89 13.50
CA THR A 197 -18.86 17.70 12.50
C THR A 197 -17.53 18.15 13.06
N LYS A 198 -17.51 19.28 13.78
CA LYS A 198 -16.32 19.82 14.42
C LYS A 198 -15.74 18.82 15.42
N THR A 199 -16.55 18.33 16.37
CA THR A 199 -16.12 17.33 17.36
C THR A 199 -15.65 16.04 16.71
N SER A 200 -16.32 15.59 15.64
CA SER A 200 -15.91 14.38 14.91
C SER A 200 -14.54 14.54 14.25
N LEU A 201 -14.23 15.73 13.70
CA LEU A 201 -12.92 16.03 13.12
C LEU A 201 -11.84 16.22 14.20
N GLU A 202 -12.19 16.85 15.32
CA GLU A 202 -11.30 16.98 16.49
C GLU A 202 -10.88 15.61 17.00
N ASP A 203 -11.83 14.69 17.19
CA ASP A 203 -11.54 13.32 17.59
C ASP A 203 -10.74 12.56 16.51
N TYR A 204 -11.13 12.73 15.23
CA TYR A 204 -10.42 12.11 14.11
C TYR A 204 -8.94 12.53 14.07
N PHE A 205 -8.62 13.81 14.20
CA PHE A 205 -7.24 14.27 14.09
C PHE A 205 -6.46 14.17 15.41
N TYR A 206 -7.10 14.50 16.53
CA TYR A 206 -6.46 14.79 17.80
C TYR A 206 -6.93 13.95 19.00
N GLY A 207 -7.97 13.13 18.85
CA GLY A 207 -8.44 12.22 19.90
C GLY A 207 -7.39 11.18 20.31
N ASP A 208 -7.71 10.38 21.33
CA ASP A 208 -6.77 9.38 21.90
C ASP A 208 -6.31 8.33 20.87
N ASP A 209 -7.15 8.05 19.87
CA ASP A 209 -6.83 7.23 18.68
C ASP A 209 -6.83 8.06 17.38
N GLY A 210 -6.51 9.34 17.50
CA GLY A 210 -6.45 10.30 16.40
C GLY A 210 -5.27 10.07 15.45
N VAL A 211 -5.35 10.66 14.25
CA VAL A 211 -4.25 10.63 13.25
C VAL A 211 -2.93 11.01 13.90
N ARG A 212 -2.93 12.06 14.73
CA ARG A 212 -1.72 12.59 15.37
C ARG A 212 -1.01 11.56 16.23
N GLY A 213 -1.74 10.84 17.07
CA GLY A 213 -1.19 9.80 17.95
C GLY A 213 -0.56 8.67 17.14
N ARG A 214 -1.29 8.16 16.14
CA ARG A 214 -0.82 7.10 15.24
C ARG A 214 0.41 7.52 14.44
N LEU A 215 0.45 8.76 13.94
CA LEU A 215 1.62 9.30 13.25
C LEU A 215 2.85 9.39 14.17
N LYS A 216 2.68 9.76 15.45
CA LYS A 216 3.79 9.75 16.43
C LYS A 216 4.31 8.34 16.69
N VAL A 217 3.42 7.36 16.86
CA VAL A 217 3.81 5.94 17.02
C VAL A 217 4.56 5.44 15.78
N GLY A 218 4.04 5.72 14.58
CA GLY A 218 4.70 5.35 13.33
C GLY A 218 6.08 6.01 13.18
N LEU A 219 6.20 7.29 13.56
CA LEU A 219 7.47 8.00 13.53
C LEU A 219 8.51 7.34 14.45
N GLN A 220 8.13 7.02 15.69
CA GLN A 220 9.00 6.33 16.63
C GLN A 220 9.44 4.96 16.09
N ARG A 221 8.52 4.19 15.52
CA ARG A 221 8.85 2.87 14.93
C ARG A 221 9.84 2.98 13.77
N ILE A 222 9.70 4.00 12.92
CA ILE A 222 10.64 4.28 11.83
C ILE A 222 12.04 4.60 12.39
N GLU A 223 12.12 5.44 13.43
CA GLU A 223 13.39 5.81 14.07
C GLU A 223 14.07 4.61 14.76
N GLU A 224 13.27 3.66 15.26
CA GLU A 224 13.73 2.41 15.87
C GLU A 224 13.98 1.27 14.85
N GLY A 225 13.77 1.50 13.54
CA GLY A 225 13.93 0.46 12.50
C GLY A 225 12.90 -0.68 12.57
N LYS A 226 11.73 -0.45 13.20
CA LYS A 226 10.70 -1.48 13.40
C LYS A 226 9.77 -1.61 12.19
N THR A 227 9.47 -2.86 11.82
CA THR A 227 8.47 -3.20 10.80
C THR A 227 7.22 -3.84 11.43
N PRO A 228 6.00 -3.56 10.93
CA PRO A 228 5.65 -2.49 9.97
C PRO A 228 5.65 -1.11 10.64
N PHE A 229 5.64 -0.02 9.87
CA PHE A 229 5.54 1.34 10.44
C PHE A 229 4.15 1.65 10.99
N PHE A 230 3.11 1.21 10.27
CA PHE A 230 1.71 1.43 10.61
C PHE A 230 1.13 0.10 11.09
N LEU A 231 0.52 0.12 12.28
CA LEU A 231 -0.01 -1.08 12.92
C LEU A 231 -1.47 -1.34 12.51
N ASP A 232 -2.29 -0.29 12.46
CA ASP A 232 -3.73 -0.48 12.30
C ASP A 232 -4.26 0.31 11.10
N GLU A 233 -5.05 -0.36 10.26
CA GLU A 233 -5.89 0.31 9.26
C GLU A 233 -6.89 1.22 9.97
N ARG A 234 -7.09 2.42 9.43
CA ARG A 234 -8.12 3.32 9.95
C ARG A 234 -9.35 3.29 9.06
N ARG A 235 -10.50 3.03 9.68
CA ARG A 235 -11.79 3.12 9.00
C ARG A 235 -12.28 4.57 9.07
N ILE A 236 -12.20 5.27 7.95
CA ILE A 236 -12.49 6.71 7.86
C ILE A 236 -14.00 7.01 7.93
N PHE A 237 -14.87 5.99 7.83
CA PHE A 237 -16.33 6.16 7.75
C PHE A 237 -17.17 5.15 8.55
N GLU A 238 -16.64 4.57 9.62
CA GLU A 238 -17.53 3.86 10.53
C GLU A 238 -18.37 4.86 11.30
N ARG A 239 -19.69 4.83 11.05
CA ARG A 239 -20.66 5.39 11.98
C ARG A 239 -20.38 4.76 13.32
N SER A 240 -19.94 5.57 14.27
CA SER A 240 -19.78 5.23 15.67
C SER A 240 -21.13 4.76 16.22
N ASN A 241 -21.41 3.48 16.09
CA ASN A 241 -22.38 2.83 16.94
C ASN A 241 -21.72 2.69 18.31
N LEU A 242 -22.07 3.64 19.18
CA LEU A 242 -22.18 3.50 20.63
C LEU A 242 -22.12 2.05 21.11
N ASN A 243 -20.96 1.62 21.61
CA ASN A 243 -20.77 1.14 22.98
C ASN A 243 -19.40 0.47 23.10
N SER A 244 -18.68 0.92 24.12
CA SER A 244 -17.54 0.23 24.70
C SER A 244 -17.87 -1.23 25.00
N GLY A 245 -17.09 -2.12 24.41
CA GLY A 245 -17.14 -3.54 24.68
C GLY A 245 -15.98 -4.19 23.97
N VAL A 246 -14.93 -4.49 24.73
CA VAL A 246 -13.76 -5.29 24.33
C VAL A 246 -14.24 -6.44 23.43
N LEU A 247 -13.85 -6.41 22.15
CA LEU A 247 -14.04 -7.54 21.24
C LEU A 247 -12.99 -8.58 21.61
N GLU A 248 -13.34 -9.47 22.54
CA GLU A 248 -12.73 -10.78 22.61
C GLU A 248 -12.90 -11.49 21.25
N PRO A 249 -11.90 -12.26 20.79
CA PRO A 249 -11.98 -12.96 19.51
C PRO A 249 -13.05 -14.05 19.60
N HIS A 250 -14.23 -13.78 19.03
CA HIS A 250 -15.29 -14.77 18.95
C HIS A 250 -14.91 -15.91 17.99
N ARG A 251 -14.54 -17.04 18.61
CA ARG A 251 -14.65 -18.39 18.05
C ARG A 251 -16.11 -18.68 17.69
N GLY A 252 -16.33 -19.21 16.48
CA GLY A 252 -17.46 -20.07 16.15
C GLY A 252 -18.79 -19.35 15.90
N GLY A 253 -19.09 -19.10 14.62
CA GLY A 253 -20.39 -18.61 14.18
C GLY A 253 -21.53 -19.55 14.54
N ARG A 254 -22.41 -19.11 15.44
CA ARG A 254 -23.77 -19.65 15.58
C ARG A 254 -24.65 -18.87 14.60
N LYS A 255 -25.27 -19.56 13.64
CA LYS A 255 -26.29 -18.93 12.78
C LYS A 255 -27.43 -18.46 13.68
N VAL A 256 -27.64 -17.15 13.74
CA VAL A 256 -28.78 -16.53 14.38
C VAL A 256 -30.00 -16.83 13.51
N ASP A 257 -31.08 -17.30 14.15
CA ASP A 257 -32.33 -17.67 13.48
C ASP A 257 -33.15 -16.42 13.13
N ASP A 258 -33.82 -16.42 11.98
CA ASP A 258 -34.60 -15.27 11.48
C ASP A 258 -35.73 -14.88 12.46
N GLU A 259 -36.22 -15.85 13.24
CA GLU A 259 -37.20 -15.65 14.31
C GLU A 259 -36.65 -14.78 15.46
N GLU A 260 -35.35 -14.89 15.74
CA GLU A 260 -34.66 -14.17 16.81
C GLU A 260 -34.39 -12.71 16.40
N ILE A 261 -34.02 -12.52 15.12
CA ILE A 261 -33.91 -11.18 14.50
C ILE A 261 -35.27 -10.49 14.51
N ARG A 262 -36.35 -11.21 14.16
CA ARG A 262 -37.70 -10.64 14.14
C ARG A 262 -38.15 -10.17 15.52
N ARG A 263 -37.87 -10.93 16.58
CA ARG A 263 -38.18 -10.52 17.97
C ARG A 263 -37.40 -9.29 18.41
N LEU A 264 -36.12 -9.20 18.03
CA LEU A 264 -35.29 -8.02 18.32
C LEU A 264 -35.82 -6.77 17.61
N VAL A 265 -36.19 -6.90 16.33
CA VAL A 265 -36.76 -5.79 15.56
C VAL A 265 -38.13 -5.37 16.11
N GLU A 266 -39.00 -6.32 16.47
CA GLU A 266 -40.31 -6.00 17.06
C GLU A 266 -40.19 -5.33 18.44
N GLY A 267 -39.22 -5.74 19.25
CA GLY A 267 -38.91 -5.10 20.54
C GLY A 267 -38.45 -3.65 20.36
N GLU A 268 -37.59 -3.42 19.37
CA GLU A 268 -37.04 -2.10 19.08
C GLU A 268 -38.09 -1.15 18.48
N VAL A 269 -38.95 -1.65 17.58
CA VAL A 269 -40.06 -0.89 17.00
C VAL A 269 -41.06 -0.48 18.08
N LYS A 270 -41.41 -1.38 19.02
CA LYS A 270 -42.28 -1.05 20.15
C LYS A 270 -41.69 0.00 21.06
N ARG A 271 -40.38 -0.04 21.32
CA ARG A 271 -39.69 0.97 22.12
C ARG A 271 -39.76 2.35 21.46
N VAL A 272 -39.47 2.42 20.16
CA VAL A 272 -39.48 3.68 19.40
C VAL A 272 -40.89 4.29 19.31
N LEU A 273 -41.94 3.46 19.19
CA LEU A 273 -43.32 3.93 19.19
C LEU A 273 -43.73 4.49 20.55
N ALA A 274 -43.37 3.79 21.64
CA ALA A 274 -43.63 4.25 23.00
C ALA A 274 -42.91 5.57 23.33
N GLU A 275 -41.67 5.75 22.88
CA GLU A 275 -40.92 7.01 23.07
C GLU A 275 -41.49 8.19 22.27
N ARG A 276 -42.22 7.91 21.18
CA ARG A 276 -42.87 8.92 20.32
C ARG A 276 -44.33 9.18 20.68
N GLY A 277 -44.86 8.53 21.72
CA GLY A 277 -46.24 8.70 22.17
C GLY A 277 -47.30 8.22 21.17
N LEU A 278 -46.98 7.18 20.39
CA LEU A 278 -47.87 6.51 19.43
C LEU A 278 -48.14 5.06 19.83
#